data_AF-A0A9W5PUY7-F1
#
_entry.id   AF-A0A9W5PUY7-F1
#
_cell.length_a   1.000
_cell.length_b   1.000
_cell.length_c   1.000
_cell.angle_alpha   90.00
_cell.angle_beta   90.00
_cell.angle_gamma   90.00
#
_symmetry.space_group_name_H-M   'P 1'
#
loop_
_entity.id
_entity.type
_entity.pdbx_description
1 polymer ?
#
loop_
_entity_poly.entity_id
_entity_poly.type
_entity_poly.pdbx_seq_one_letter_code
_entity_poly.pdbx_strand_id
1 'polypeptide(L)'
;MDSLTIQGNTYDLSFIKRCPFIVDEIMMNDKDIETYKQFRKDIYETYKQIRHIHKPKACEKLSLEKVKANLRDHWLEIYLNLTRQEGETVIEYAELFFGLAIK
;
A
#
# COMPACT_ATOMS: atom_id res chain seq x y z
N MET A 1 6.01 12.48 -3.90
CA MET A 1 6.75 11.29 -3.45
C MET A 1 6.98 10.44 -4.67
N ASP A 2 8.25 10.20 -4.98
CA ASP A 2 8.68 9.58 -6.24
C ASP A 2 8.89 8.06 -6.10
N SER A 3 9.22 7.59 -4.89
CA SER A 3 9.39 6.17 -4.59
C SER A 3 8.76 5.77 -3.26
N LEU A 4 8.39 4.50 -3.10
CA LEU A 4 7.89 3.92 -1.86
C LEU A 4 8.66 2.63 -1.54
N THR A 5 9.18 2.51 -0.32
CA THR A 5 9.86 1.28 0.14
C THR A 5 8.97 0.51 1.10
N ILE A 6 8.57 -0.70 0.74
CA ILE A 6 7.70 -1.58 1.54
C ILE A 6 8.15 -3.04 1.39
N GLN A 7 8.03 -3.82 2.45
CA GLN A 7 8.45 -5.24 2.47
C GLN A 7 9.90 -5.48 1.99
N GLY A 8 10.79 -4.48 2.11
CA GLY A 8 12.17 -4.56 1.64
C GLY A 8 12.38 -4.25 0.15
N ASN A 9 11.30 -3.91 -0.59
CA ASN A 9 11.35 -3.53 -2.00
C ASN A 9 11.09 -2.04 -2.17
N THR A 10 11.86 -1.38 -3.03
CA THR A 10 11.66 0.03 -3.39
C THR A 10 11.01 0.14 -4.77
N TYR A 11 9.90 0.86 -4.84
CA TYR A 11 9.08 1.00 -6.04
C TYR A 11 9.06 2.45 -6.51
N ASP A 12 9.18 2.65 -7.83
CA ASP A 12 8.95 3.94 -8.46
C ASP A 12 7.44 4.18 -8.64
N LEU A 13 6.89 5.17 -7.94
CA LEU A 13 5.45 5.43 -7.94
C LEU A 13 4.98 6.05 -9.27
N SER A 14 5.86 6.71 -10.01
CA SER A 14 5.53 7.26 -11.33
C SER A 14 5.31 6.14 -12.35
N PHE A 15 6.12 5.08 -12.28
CA PHE A 15 5.94 3.86 -13.05
C PHE A 15 4.62 3.16 -12.71
N ILE A 16 4.36 2.92 -11.42
CA ILE A 16 3.13 2.26 -10.95
C ILE A 16 1.88 3.03 -11.39
N LYS A 17 1.88 4.36 -11.35
CA LYS A 17 0.74 5.20 -11.78
C LYS A 17 0.46 5.10 -13.28
N ARG A 18 1.49 4.89 -14.11
CA ARG A 18 1.34 4.72 -15.55
C ARG A 18 0.90 3.30 -15.92
N CYS A 19 1.24 2.32 -15.10
CA CYS A 19 0.95 0.90 -15.32
C CYS A 19 -0.53 0.57 -15.64
N PRO A 20 -1.57 1.09 -14.95
CA PRO A 20 -2.97 0.78 -15.29
C PRO A 20 -3.41 1.24 -16.69
N PHE A 21 -2.69 2.16 -17.34
CA PHE A 21 -2.95 2.53 -18.74
C PHE A 21 -2.24 1.61 -19.74
N ILE A 22 -1.17 0.93 -19.33
CA ILE A 22 -0.35 0.06 -20.19
C ILE A 22 -0.91 -1.38 -20.24
N VAL A 23 -1.70 -1.80 -19.26
CA VAL A 23 -2.37 -3.12 -19.27
C VAL A 23 -3.45 -3.24 -20.35
N ASP A 24 -4.04 -2.12 -20.80
CA ASP A 24 -4.99 -2.07 -21.92
C ASP A 24 -4.29 -2.07 -23.30
N GLU A 25 -3.02 -1.63 -23.38
CA GLU A 25 -2.23 -1.56 -24.62
C GLU A 25 -0.92 -2.38 -24.51
N ILE A 26 -1.01 -3.71 -24.65
CA ILE A 26 -0.07 -4.68 -25.30
C ILE A 26 1.48 -4.52 -25.11
N MET A 27 2.02 -3.63 -24.27
CA MET A 27 3.47 -3.32 -24.22
C MET A 27 4.04 -3.20 -22.80
N MET A 28 3.69 -4.12 -21.89
CA MET A 28 4.56 -4.35 -20.72
C MET A 28 5.45 -5.56 -20.97
N ASN A 29 6.75 -5.43 -20.69
CA ASN A 29 7.62 -6.60 -20.61
C ASN A 29 7.21 -7.45 -19.38
N ASP A 30 7.56 -8.74 -19.36
CA ASP A 30 7.16 -9.64 -18.26
C ASP A 30 7.64 -9.15 -16.88
N LYS A 31 8.79 -8.46 -16.81
CA LYS A 31 9.34 -7.92 -15.56
C LYS A 31 8.51 -6.78 -14.99
N ASP A 32 7.96 -5.94 -15.86
CA ASP A 32 7.11 -4.81 -15.49
C ASP A 32 5.79 -5.29 -14.91
N ILE A 33 5.20 -6.34 -15.52
CA ILE A 33 4.00 -7.01 -15.01
C ILE A 33 4.28 -7.66 -13.66
N GLU A 34 5.41 -8.36 -13.53
CA GLU A 34 5.81 -9.01 -12.29
C GLU A 34 6.03 -7.96 -11.18
N THR A 35 6.69 -6.85 -11.50
CA THR A 35 6.92 -5.72 -10.57
C THR A 35 5.59 -5.13 -10.10
N TYR A 36 4.63 -4.89 -11.00
CA TYR A 36 3.32 -4.37 -10.61
C TYR A 36 2.52 -5.36 -9.76
N LYS A 37 2.56 -6.66 -10.08
CA LYS A 37 1.94 -7.72 -9.26
C LYS A 37 2.56 -7.79 -7.88
N GLN A 38 3.88 -7.74 -7.79
CA GLN A 38 4.61 -7.74 -6.53
C GLN A 38 4.28 -6.48 -5.72
N PHE A 39 4.22 -5.31 -6.36
CA PHE A 39 3.80 -4.08 -5.72
C PHE A 39 2.40 -4.19 -5.09
N ARG A 40 1.41 -4.69 -5.85
CA ARG A 40 0.05 -4.90 -5.31
C ARG A 40 0.03 -5.84 -4.11
N LYS A 41 0.83 -6.90 -4.14
CA LYS A 41 0.97 -7.87 -3.04
C LYS A 41 1.60 -7.20 -1.81
N ASP A 42 2.68 -6.47 -1.99
CA ASP A 42 3.40 -5.81 -0.90
C ASP A 42 2.56 -4.70 -0.27
N ILE A 43 1.77 -3.97 -1.07
CA ILE A 43 0.78 -3.01 -0.58
C ILE A 43 -0.24 -3.70 0.31
N TYR A 44 -0.77 -4.85 -0.11
CA TYR A 44 -1.76 -5.59 0.69
C TYR A 44 -1.17 -6.11 2.01
N GLU A 45 0.01 -6.71 1.99
CA GLU A 45 0.67 -7.19 3.21
C GLU A 45 1.00 -6.06 4.18
N THR A 46 1.56 -4.96 3.67
CA THR A 46 1.89 -3.78 4.48
C THR A 46 0.62 -3.16 5.06
N TYR A 47 -0.45 -3.05 4.28
CA TYR A 47 -1.75 -2.59 4.74
C TYR A 47 -2.32 -3.47 5.88
N LYS A 48 -2.26 -4.80 5.76
CA LYS A 48 -2.67 -5.71 6.84
C LYS A 48 -1.82 -5.50 8.10
N GLN A 49 -0.52 -5.26 7.96
CA GLN A 49 0.37 -5.01 9.10
C GLN A 49 0.00 -3.70 9.80
N ILE A 50 -0.21 -2.61 9.05
CA ILE A 50 -0.72 -1.32 9.58
C ILE A 50 -2.03 -1.54 10.36
N ARG A 51 -2.96 -2.32 9.79
CA ARG A 51 -4.24 -2.65 10.42
C ARG A 51 -4.06 -3.48 11.70
N HIS A 52 -3.15 -4.45 11.71
CA HIS A 52 -2.88 -5.31 12.87
C HIS A 52 -2.21 -4.56 14.02
N ILE A 53 -1.25 -3.67 13.74
CA ILE A 53 -0.58 -2.85 14.75
C ILE A 53 -1.59 -1.98 15.50
N HIS A 54 -2.59 -1.46 14.80
CA HIS A 54 -3.61 -0.60 15.39
C HIS A 54 -4.59 -1.33 16.33
N LYS A 55 -4.91 -2.63 16.08
CA LYS A 55 -5.77 -3.43 16.98
C LYS A 55 -5.46 -4.95 16.91
N PRO A 56 -4.59 -5.49 17.77
CA PRO A 56 -4.32 -6.93 17.82
C PRO A 56 -5.54 -7.80 18.26
N LYS A 57 -6.63 -7.20 18.76
CA LYS A 57 -7.84 -7.92 19.25
C LYS A 57 -9.14 -7.63 18.48
N ALA A 58 -9.13 -6.81 17.43
CA ALA A 58 -10.35 -6.48 16.70
C ALA A 58 -10.08 -6.43 15.19
N CYS A 59 -9.85 -7.61 14.62
CA CYS A 59 -9.65 -7.79 13.19
C CYS A 59 -10.97 -7.74 12.39
N GLU A 60 -12.08 -7.36 13.02
CA GLU A 60 -13.40 -7.20 12.39
C GLU A 60 -13.87 -5.74 12.54
N LYS A 61 -14.08 -5.06 11.40
CA LYS A 61 -14.81 -3.77 11.27
C LYS A 61 -14.13 -2.49 11.76
N LEU A 62 -12.90 -2.20 11.32
CA LEU A 62 -12.36 -0.83 11.36
C LEU A 62 -12.35 -0.27 9.93
N SER A 63 -13.07 0.83 9.71
CA SER A 63 -13.04 1.59 8.46
C SER A 63 -11.68 2.23 8.23
N LEU A 64 -11.26 2.33 6.97
CA LEU A 64 -9.97 2.90 6.57
C LEU A 64 -9.75 4.32 7.06
N GLU A 65 -10.80 5.14 7.11
CA GLU A 65 -10.75 6.50 7.67
C GLU A 65 -10.27 6.52 9.13
N LYS A 66 -10.69 5.53 9.94
CA LYS A 66 -10.22 5.40 11.32
C LYS A 66 -8.77 4.91 11.40
N VAL A 67 -8.32 4.12 10.42
CA VAL A 67 -6.91 3.72 10.31
C VAL A 67 -6.05 4.93 9.97
N LYS A 68 -6.46 5.74 8.97
CA LYS A 68 -5.77 6.98 8.56
C LYS A 68 -5.72 8.01 9.71
N ALA A 69 -6.82 8.21 10.42
CA ALA A 69 -6.91 9.14 11.55
C ALA A 69 -6.08 8.74 12.78
N ASN A 70 -5.70 7.46 12.92
CA ASN A 70 -4.92 6.96 14.05
C ASN A 70 -3.52 6.45 13.66
N LEU A 71 -3.03 6.82 12.47
CA LEU A 71 -1.62 6.65 12.13
C LEU A 71 -0.78 7.41 13.15
N ARG A 72 -0.11 6.67 14.03
CA ARG A 72 0.86 7.22 14.96
C ARG A 72 2.24 7.02 14.34
N ASP A 73 2.91 8.11 13.99
CA ASP A 73 4.23 8.13 13.35
C ASP A 73 5.21 7.15 14.01
N HIS A 74 5.26 7.15 15.34
CA HIS A 74 6.13 6.27 16.13
C HIS A 74 5.94 4.77 15.87
N TRP A 75 4.71 4.31 15.58
CA TRP A 75 4.44 2.88 15.34
C TRP A 75 4.80 2.47 13.90
N LEU A 76 4.60 3.37 12.96
CA LEU A 76 5.01 3.15 11.56
C LEU A 76 6.52 3.06 11.46
N GLU A 77 7.23 3.94 12.14
CA GLU A 77 8.70 3.94 12.18
C GLU A 77 9.23 2.68 12.88
N ILE A 78 8.70 2.32 14.06
CA ILE A 78 9.22 1.16 14.82
C ILE A 78 8.94 -0.18 14.14
N TYR A 79 7.72 -0.39 13.62
CA TYR A 79 7.30 -1.72 13.19
C TYR A 79 7.38 -1.93 11.68
N LEU A 80 7.33 -0.85 10.90
CA LEU A 80 7.27 -0.92 9.44
C LEU A 80 8.38 -0.12 8.76
N ASN A 81 9.15 0.67 9.52
CA ASN A 81 10.14 1.61 9.00
C ASN A 81 9.54 2.54 7.92
N LEU A 82 8.29 2.97 8.15
CA LEU A 82 7.56 3.89 7.27
C LEU A 82 7.35 5.22 7.96
N THR A 83 7.44 6.29 7.19
CA THR A 83 6.93 7.60 7.57
C THR A 83 5.39 7.62 7.50
N ARG A 84 4.77 8.60 8.14
CA ARG A 84 3.31 8.80 8.02
C ARG A 84 2.85 8.96 6.58
N GLN A 85 3.58 9.74 5.78
CA GLN A 85 3.26 9.93 4.37
C GLN A 85 3.31 8.63 3.57
N GLU A 86 4.27 7.75 3.87
CA GLU A 86 4.35 6.41 3.26
C GLU A 86 3.20 5.52 3.70
N GLY A 87 2.86 5.53 4.98
CA GLY A 87 1.70 4.80 5.51
C GLY A 87 0.38 5.25 4.88
N GLU A 88 0.17 6.55 4.70
CA GLU A 88 -0.99 7.11 3.99
C GLU A 88 -1.00 6.68 2.52
N THR A 89 0.16 6.69 1.86
CA THR A 89 0.30 6.24 0.47
C THR A 89 -0.04 4.75 0.32
N VAL A 90 0.39 3.89 1.24
CA VAL A 90 0.03 2.46 1.26
C VAL A 90 -1.48 2.28 1.38
N ILE A 91 -2.14 3.05 2.25
CA ILE A 91 -3.60 3.00 2.42
C ILE A 91 -4.31 3.42 1.14
N GLU A 92 -3.88 4.51 0.51
CA GLU A 92 -4.47 5.02 -0.75
C GLU A 92 -4.34 4.00 -1.89
N TYR A 93 -3.19 3.34 -2.04
CA TYR A 93 -3.04 2.27 -3.03
C TYR A 93 -3.83 1.01 -2.68
N ALA A 94 -3.98 0.67 -1.40
CA ALA A 94 -4.81 -0.45 -0.98
C ALA A 94 -6.30 -0.19 -1.33
N GLU A 95 -6.76 1.05 -1.16
CA GLU A 95 -8.08 1.50 -1.61
C GLU A 95 -8.22 1.38 -3.13
N LEU A 96 -7.26 1.90 -3.88
CA LEU A 96 -7.27 1.89 -5.35
C LEU A 96 -7.23 0.48 -5.95
N PHE A 97 -6.44 -0.44 -5.39
CA PHE A 97 -6.26 -1.78 -5.96
C PHE A 97 -7.29 -2.81 -5.54
N PHE A 98 -7.88 -2.64 -4.36
CA PHE A 98 -8.75 -3.66 -3.76
C PHE A 98 -10.15 -3.12 -3.45
N GLY A 99 -10.44 -1.85 -3.79
CA GLY A 99 -11.76 -1.25 -3.55
C GLY A 99 -12.16 -1.28 -2.07
N LEU A 100 -11.18 -1.26 -1.16
CA LEU A 100 -11.43 -1.50 0.27
C LEU A 100 -12.19 -0.35 0.96
N ALA A 101 -12.53 0.72 0.23
CA ALA A 101 -13.41 1.77 0.71
C ALA A 101 -14.88 1.51 0.33
N ILE A 102 -15.67 1.23 1.38
CA ILE A 102 -17.11 1.50 1.59
C ILE A 102 -18.10 0.38 1.24
N LYS A 103 -18.50 -0.35 2.28
CA LYS A 103 -19.83 -0.18 2.87
C LYS A 103 -19.74 -0.12 4.40
#